data_AF-A0A6I9L3V3-F1
#
_entry.id   AF-A0A6I9L3V3-F1
#
_cell.length_a   1.000
_cell.length_b   1.000
_cell.length_c   1.000
_cell.angle_alpha   90.00
_cell.angle_beta   90.00
_cell.angle_gamma   90.00
#
_symmetry.space_group_name_H-M   'P 1'
#
loop_
_entity.id
_entity.type
_entity.pdbx_description
1 polymer ?
#
loop_
_entity_poly.entity_id
_entity_poly.type
_entity_poly.pdbx_seq_one_letter_code
_entity_poly.pdbx_strand_id
1 'polypeptide(L)'
;MPMKGRFPIRRTLQYLGRGDVVFKESVKVMTVNYNTQGELGEGARKFVFFNIPQIQYKNPWVQIMLFKNMTPSPFLRFYLDSGEQVLVDVETKSNKEIMEHIKKILGKKEETLREEELEKQRQSHPANFGPRKYCLRECMCEVEGQVPCPGLVPLPKEMTGKYKAALKAST
;
A
#
# COMPACT_ATOMS: atom_id res chain seq x y z
N MET A 1 -4.83 2.35 28.92
CA MET A 1 -3.42 2.70 29.22
C MET A 1 -2.85 3.50 28.06
N PRO A 2 -2.08 4.57 28.29
CA PRO A 2 -1.42 5.30 27.21
C PRO A 2 -0.36 4.42 26.51
N MET A 3 -0.15 4.66 25.21
CA MET A 3 0.85 3.92 24.44
C MET A 3 2.27 4.19 24.97
N LYS A 4 3.04 3.14 25.25
CA LYS A 4 4.44 3.24 25.72
C LYS A 4 5.36 3.80 24.62
N GLY A 5 6.37 4.59 25.05
CA GLY A 5 7.47 5.09 24.22
C GLY A 5 7.37 6.59 23.89
N ARG A 6 8.52 7.23 23.64
CA ARG A 6 8.58 8.63 23.19
C ARG A 6 8.09 8.72 21.74
N PHE A 7 7.15 9.64 21.48
CA PHE A 7 6.46 9.79 20.19
C PHE A 7 5.72 8.51 19.74
N PRO A 8 4.67 8.07 20.48
CA PRO A 8 3.91 6.86 20.15
C PRO A 8 3.13 6.98 18.83
N ILE A 9 2.85 8.21 18.36
CA ILE A 9 2.20 8.49 17.07
C ILE A 9 2.86 7.78 15.89
N ARG A 10 4.18 7.54 15.95
CA ARG A 10 4.92 6.84 14.89
C ARG A 10 4.52 5.38 14.70
N ARG A 11 3.84 4.80 15.69
CA ARG A 11 3.35 3.41 15.69
C ARG A 11 1.90 3.31 15.22
N THR A 12 1.36 4.36 14.58
CA THR A 12 -0.01 4.37 14.05
C THR A 12 -0.01 4.08 12.55
N LEU A 13 -1.04 3.37 12.06
CA LEU A 13 -1.20 3.11 10.62
C LEU A 13 -1.30 4.40 9.81
N GLN A 14 -1.94 5.43 10.36
CA GLN A 14 -2.03 6.74 9.71
C GLN A 14 -0.65 7.37 9.51
N TYR A 15 0.25 7.28 10.50
CA TYR A 15 1.60 7.82 10.37
C TYR A 15 2.43 7.04 9.34
N LEU A 16 2.36 5.70 9.37
CA LEU A 16 3.08 4.83 8.45
C LEU A 16 2.57 5.00 7.00
N GLY A 17 1.26 5.18 6.82
CA GLY A 17 0.62 5.39 5.52
C GLY A 17 0.96 6.72 4.84
N ARG A 18 1.33 7.75 5.62
CA ARG A 18 1.76 9.08 5.11
C ARG A 18 3.19 9.12 4.56
N GLY A 19 3.90 7.99 4.52
CA GLY A 19 5.21 7.93 3.88
C GLY A 19 5.10 8.11 2.36
N ASP A 20 5.84 9.08 1.81
CA ASP A 20 5.78 9.44 0.38
C ASP A 20 6.87 8.77 -0.47
N VAL A 21 7.76 7.99 0.16
CA VAL A 21 8.85 7.30 -0.54
C VAL A 21 8.40 5.88 -0.83
N VAL A 22 8.14 5.61 -2.11
CA VAL A 22 8.00 4.27 -2.66
C VAL A 22 9.15 4.06 -3.63
N PHE A 23 10.06 3.13 -3.31
CA PHE A 23 11.19 2.85 -4.19
C PHE A 23 10.78 2.22 -5.52
N LYS A 24 11.62 2.47 -6.54
CA LYS A 24 11.65 1.71 -7.79
C LYS A 24 11.95 0.23 -7.50
N GLU A 25 11.50 -0.65 -8.38
CA GLU A 25 11.64 -2.10 -8.24
C GLU A 25 13.09 -2.58 -8.24
N SER A 26 13.99 -1.79 -8.82
CA SER A 26 15.42 -2.08 -8.86
C SER A 26 16.06 -2.07 -7.47
N VAL A 27 15.55 -1.30 -6.52
CA VAL A 27 16.12 -1.22 -5.16
C VAL A 27 15.81 -2.50 -4.39
N LYS A 28 16.83 -3.24 -3.96
CA LYS A 28 16.66 -4.49 -3.19
C LYS A 28 17.10 -4.36 -1.74
N VAL A 29 18.23 -3.70 -1.51
CA VAL A 29 18.79 -3.52 -0.16
C VAL A 29 19.14 -2.06 0.08
N MET A 30 18.78 -1.55 1.26
CA MET A 30 19.17 -0.24 1.75
C MET A 30 19.97 -0.42 3.04
N THR A 31 21.14 0.21 3.10
CA THR A 31 21.98 0.25 4.29
C THR A 31 22.12 1.67 4.79
N VAL A 32 21.96 1.86 6.10
CA VAL A 32 22.03 3.18 6.76
C VAL A 32 23.18 3.14 7.74
N ASN A 33 24.22 3.93 7.47
CA ASN A 33 25.34 4.10 8.37
C ASN A 33 25.17 5.45 9.06
N TYR A 34 25.06 5.46 10.38
CA TYR A 34 24.86 6.69 11.14
C TYR A 34 25.56 6.67 12.50
N ASN A 35 25.86 7.87 13.00
CA ASN A 35 26.56 8.04 14.27
C ASN A 35 25.61 8.44 15.39
N THR A 36 25.80 7.82 16.55
CA THR A 36 24.95 8.06 17.74
C THR A 36 25.22 9.40 18.40
N GLN A 37 26.43 9.96 18.20
CA GLN A 37 26.88 11.23 18.76
C GLN A 37 27.31 12.18 17.65
N GLY A 38 27.53 13.45 17.99
CA GLY A 38 27.97 14.51 17.06
C GLY A 38 26.83 15.25 16.38
N GLU A 39 26.96 16.56 16.22
CA GLU A 39 25.92 17.45 15.70
C GLU A 39 25.67 17.26 14.21
N LEU A 40 26.73 16.97 13.44
CA LEU A 40 26.67 16.79 11.98
C LEU A 40 25.80 15.59 11.55
N GLY A 41 25.60 14.61 12.44
CA GLY A 41 24.77 13.41 12.21
C GLY A 41 23.34 13.49 12.74
N GLU A 42 22.89 14.66 13.22
CA GLU A 42 21.58 14.80 13.85
C GLU A 42 20.41 14.49 12.91
N GLY A 43 20.50 14.92 11.65
CA GLY A 43 19.47 14.63 10.65
C GLY A 43 19.37 13.14 10.32
N ALA A 44 20.51 12.44 10.24
CA ALA A 44 20.54 11.00 10.03
C ALA A 44 19.87 10.22 11.19
N ARG A 45 20.11 10.65 12.45
CA ARG A 45 19.42 10.07 13.62
C ARG A 45 17.90 10.28 13.56
N LYS A 46 17.47 11.50 13.23
CA LYS A 46 16.04 11.82 13.05
C LYS A 46 15.42 11.03 11.90
N PHE A 47 16.15 10.87 10.80
CA PHE A 47 15.74 10.06 9.66
C PHE A 47 15.51 8.59 10.05
N VAL A 48 16.45 7.98 10.78
CA VAL A 48 16.28 6.62 11.32
C VAL A 48 15.08 6.53 12.25
N PHE A 49 14.89 7.54 13.09
CA PHE A 49 13.84 7.53 14.11
C PHE A 49 12.43 7.76 13.54
N PHE A 50 12.26 8.66 12.57
CA PHE A 50 10.94 9.06 12.06
C PHE A 50 10.61 8.41 10.71
N ASN A 51 11.58 8.33 9.80
CA ASN A 51 11.30 8.07 8.39
C ASN A 51 11.50 6.60 7.99
N ILE A 52 12.47 5.89 8.57
CA ILE A 52 12.68 4.45 8.29
C ILE A 52 11.42 3.60 8.51
N PRO A 53 10.62 3.78 9.57
CA PRO A 53 9.37 3.04 9.73
C PRO A 53 8.39 3.24 8.56
N GLN A 54 8.30 4.46 8.03
CA GLN A 54 7.44 4.78 6.90
C GLN A 54 7.95 4.13 5.60
N ILE A 55 9.26 4.20 5.36
CA ILE A 55 9.90 3.58 4.19
C ILE A 55 9.68 2.06 4.22
N GLN A 56 9.96 1.40 5.35
CA GLN A 56 9.78 -0.05 5.45
C GLN A 56 8.32 -0.47 5.28
N TYR A 57 7.37 0.34 5.78
CA TYR A 57 5.94 0.07 5.62
C TYR A 57 5.50 0.13 4.15
N LYS A 58 6.03 1.09 3.38
CA LYS A 58 5.72 1.25 1.95
C LYS A 58 6.50 0.29 1.06
N ASN A 59 7.66 -0.19 1.52
CA ASN A 59 8.55 -1.07 0.79
C ASN A 59 8.83 -2.36 1.59
N PRO A 60 7.82 -3.23 1.78
CA PRO A 60 7.95 -4.43 2.60
C PRO A 60 8.98 -5.43 2.06
N TRP A 61 9.25 -5.39 0.75
CA TRP A 61 10.17 -6.30 0.06
C TRP A 61 11.60 -5.77 -0.06
N VAL A 62 11.88 -4.57 0.47
CA VAL A 62 13.22 -4.00 0.52
C VAL A 62 13.81 -4.28 1.90
N GLN A 63 15.00 -4.88 1.91
CA GLN A 63 15.72 -5.14 3.15
C GLN A 63 16.44 -3.88 3.61
N ILE A 64 16.13 -3.40 4.82
CA ILE A 64 16.80 -2.24 5.44
C ILE A 64 17.70 -2.71 6.58
N MET A 65 19.00 -2.38 6.51
CA MET A 65 19.96 -2.65 7.58
C MET A 65 20.55 -1.35 8.14
N LEU A 66 20.69 -1.29 9.46
CA LEU A 66 21.20 -0.12 10.17
C LEU A 66 22.54 -0.46 10.84
N PHE A 67 23.57 0.32 10.55
CA PHE A 67 24.89 0.21 11.17
C PHE A 67 25.20 1.48 11.95
N LYS A 68 25.73 1.32 13.16
CA LYS A 68 26.02 2.42 14.08
C LYS A 68 27.52 2.58 14.26
N ASN A 69 28.03 3.80 14.18
CA ASN A 69 29.40 4.16 14.55
C ASN A 69 30.50 3.35 13.83
N MET A 70 30.25 2.92 12.58
CA MET A 70 31.26 2.21 11.78
C MET A 70 32.13 3.18 10.97
N THR A 71 31.62 4.36 10.63
CA THR A 71 32.29 5.37 9.81
C THR A 71 32.19 6.75 10.45
N PRO A 72 33.17 7.64 10.24
CA PRO A 72 33.19 8.96 10.87
C PRO A 72 32.04 9.87 10.40
N SER A 73 31.59 9.73 9.14
CA SER A 73 30.45 10.45 8.58
C SER A 73 29.27 9.51 8.26
N PRO A 74 28.01 10.01 8.37
CA PRO A 74 26.81 9.23 8.08
C PRO A 74 26.51 9.19 6.57
N PHE A 75 26.11 8.03 6.05
CA PHE A 75 25.73 7.86 4.66
C PHE A 75 24.67 6.77 4.48
N LEU A 76 23.95 6.84 3.37
CA LEU A 76 23.05 5.79 2.89
C LEU A 76 23.71 5.09 1.71
N ARG A 77 23.53 3.77 1.62
CA ARG A 77 23.96 3.00 0.46
C ARG A 77 22.87 2.05 0.03
N PHE A 78 22.52 2.11 -1.25
CA PHE A 78 21.50 1.28 -1.88
C PHE A 78 22.16 0.28 -2.82
N TYR A 79 21.59 -0.91 -2.88
CA TYR A 79 22.00 -1.97 -3.78
C TYR A 79 20.83 -2.29 -4.72
N LEU A 80 21.11 -2.14 -6.01
CA LEU A 80 20.14 -2.39 -7.06
C LEU A 80 20.24 -3.84 -7.54
N ASP A 81 19.19 -4.32 -8.20
CA ASP A 81 19.13 -5.63 -8.85
C ASP A 81 20.18 -5.82 -9.95
N SER A 82 20.56 -4.74 -10.64
CA SER A 82 21.65 -4.71 -11.60
C SER A 82 23.04 -4.94 -10.98
N GLY A 83 23.15 -4.92 -9.65
CA GLY A 83 24.41 -4.91 -8.91
C GLY A 83 25.01 -3.51 -8.72
N GLU A 84 24.39 -2.47 -9.31
CA GLU A 84 24.80 -1.08 -9.11
C GLU A 84 24.61 -0.65 -7.64
N GLN A 85 25.54 0.18 -7.16
CA GLN A 85 25.51 0.73 -5.81
C GLN A 85 25.35 2.25 -5.86
N VAL A 86 24.34 2.76 -5.16
CA VAL A 86 24.11 4.20 -5.04
C VAL A 86 24.51 4.64 -3.64
N LEU A 87 25.52 5.50 -3.56
CA LEU A 87 25.98 6.11 -2.31
C LEU A 87 25.38 7.52 -2.17
N VAL A 88 24.80 7.80 -1.02
CA VAL A 88 24.22 9.10 -0.69
C VAL A 88 24.80 9.58 0.64
N ASP A 89 25.62 10.62 0.58
CA ASP A 89 26.09 11.31 1.77
C ASP A 89 24.94 12.10 2.42
N VAL A 90 24.78 11.93 3.74
CA VAL A 90 23.72 12.58 4.53
C VAL A 90 24.26 13.38 5.71
N GLU A 91 25.57 13.67 5.72
CA GLU A 91 26.17 14.57 6.69
C GLU A 91 25.58 15.99 6.57
N THR A 92 25.34 16.65 7.69
CA THR A 92 24.76 18.02 7.79
C THR A 92 23.40 18.24 7.13
N LYS A 93 22.74 17.19 6.60
CA LYS A 93 21.40 17.29 6.02
C LYS A 93 20.32 17.13 7.06
N SER A 94 19.18 17.81 6.88
CA SER A 94 17.98 17.56 7.67
C SER A 94 17.29 16.25 7.26
N ASN A 95 16.47 15.66 8.14
CA ASN A 95 15.75 14.42 7.79
C ASN A 95 14.76 14.61 6.63
N LYS A 96 14.24 15.82 6.43
CA LYS A 96 13.37 16.17 5.29
C LYS A 96 14.16 16.22 3.99
N GLU A 97 15.32 16.87 3.98
CA GLU A 97 16.22 16.90 2.83
C GLU A 97 16.66 15.49 2.43
N ILE A 98 16.98 14.63 3.40
CA ILE A 98 17.32 13.23 3.14
C ILE A 98 16.15 12.53 2.44
N MET A 99 14.91 12.70 2.93
CA MET A 99 13.71 12.11 2.33
C MET A 99 13.44 12.60 0.91
N GLU A 100 13.55 13.91 0.67
CA GLU A 100 13.36 14.48 -0.66
C GLU A 100 14.43 14.01 -1.63
N HIS A 101 15.69 13.92 -1.17
CA HIS A 101 16.81 13.46 -1.99
C HIS A 101 16.65 11.99 -2.40
N ILE A 102 16.29 11.10 -1.47
CA ILE A 102 16.04 9.68 -1.81
C ILE A 102 14.81 9.52 -2.70
N LYS A 103 13.74 10.31 -2.49
CA LYS A 103 12.55 10.32 -3.36
C LYS A 103 12.94 10.70 -4.79
N LYS A 104 13.81 11.71 -4.95
CA LYS A 104 14.25 12.19 -6.25
C LYS A 104 15.08 11.15 -7.03
N ILE A 105 15.99 10.44 -6.37
CA ILE A 105 16.91 9.51 -7.05
C ILE A 105 16.26 8.15 -7.31
N LEU A 106 15.69 7.56 -6.25
CA LEU A 106 15.24 6.16 -6.25
C LEU A 106 13.73 5.99 -6.04
N GLY A 107 12.99 7.07 -5.80
CA GLY A 107 11.53 7.03 -5.70
C GLY A 107 10.85 6.86 -7.06
N LYS A 108 9.69 6.22 -7.05
CA LYS A 108 8.75 6.23 -8.17
C LYS A 108 8.21 7.65 -8.39
N LYS A 109 7.93 8.01 -9.64
CA LYS A 109 7.26 9.27 -9.98
C LYS A 109 5.79 9.21 -9.59
N GLU A 110 5.19 10.37 -9.31
CA GLU A 110 3.77 10.47 -8.94
C GLU A 110 2.84 10.06 -10.09
N GLU A 111 3.28 10.19 -11.34
CA GLU A 111 2.56 9.68 -12.52
C GLU A 111 2.47 8.15 -12.48
N THR A 112 3.60 7.47 -12.29
CA THR A 112 3.66 6.00 -12.21
C THR A 112 2.80 5.46 -11.06
N LEU A 113 2.81 6.14 -9.91
CA LEU A 113 1.96 5.74 -8.77
C LEU A 113 0.47 5.88 -9.10
N ARG A 114 0.07 6.97 -9.78
CA ARG A 114 -1.32 7.18 -10.21
C ARG A 114 -1.77 6.13 -11.23
N GLU A 115 -0.89 5.75 -12.16
CA GLU A 115 -1.16 4.69 -13.14
C GLU A 115 -1.36 3.33 -12.46
N GLU A 116 -0.47 2.95 -11.52
CA GLU A 116 -0.59 1.71 -10.75
C GLU A 116 -1.88 1.67 -9.90
N GLU A 117 -2.29 2.80 -9.33
CA GLU A 117 -3.56 2.92 -8.61
C GLU A 117 -4.77 2.77 -9.53
N LEU A 118 -4.74 3.42 -10.70
CA LEU A 118 -5.80 3.31 -11.69
C LEU A 118 -5.94 1.88 -12.21
N GLU A 119 -4.83 1.18 -12.44
CA GLU A 119 -4.84 -0.22 -12.88
C GLU A 119 -5.45 -1.14 -11.82
N LYS A 120 -5.14 -0.93 -10.54
CA LYS A 120 -5.78 -1.66 -9.43
C LYS A 120 -7.29 -1.42 -9.37
N GLN A 121 -7.73 -0.18 -9.61
CA GLN A 121 -9.17 0.14 -9.64
C GLN A 121 -9.89 -0.53 -10.82
N ARG A 122 -9.22 -0.68 -11.98
CA ARG A 122 -9.78 -1.38 -13.14
C ARG A 122 -10.07 -2.87 -12.86
N GLN A 123 -9.37 -3.48 -11.91
CA GLN A 123 -9.61 -4.89 -11.53
C GLN A 123 -11.02 -5.08 -10.92
N SER A 124 -11.56 -4.06 -10.25
CA SER A 124 -12.94 -4.08 -9.75
C SER A 124 -13.90 -3.50 -10.78
N HIS A 125 -14.44 -4.35 -11.66
CA HIS A 125 -15.37 -3.89 -12.69
C HIS A 125 -16.81 -3.74 -12.16
N PRO A 126 -17.45 -2.56 -12.26
CA PRO A 126 -18.81 -2.33 -11.71
C PRO A 126 -19.93 -3.15 -12.35
N ALA A 127 -19.71 -3.66 -13.56
CA ALA A 127 -20.69 -4.49 -14.27
C ALA A 127 -20.73 -5.94 -13.76
N ASN A 128 -19.73 -6.36 -12.98
CA ASN A 128 -19.69 -7.71 -12.45
C ASN A 128 -20.74 -7.90 -11.35
N PHE A 129 -21.36 -9.08 -11.34
CA PHE A 129 -22.23 -9.55 -10.28
C PHE A 129 -21.53 -10.63 -9.47
N GLY A 130 -21.65 -10.58 -8.15
CA GLY A 130 -20.97 -11.51 -7.26
C GLY A 130 -21.05 -11.06 -5.80
N PRO A 131 -20.39 -11.76 -4.86
CA PRO A 131 -20.48 -11.46 -3.44
C PRO A 131 -20.15 -10.00 -3.10
N ARG A 132 -20.85 -9.40 -2.12
CA ARG A 132 -20.69 -7.97 -1.70
C ARG A 132 -19.25 -7.54 -1.43
N LYS A 133 -18.36 -8.48 -1.09
CA LYS A 133 -16.94 -8.20 -0.85
C LYS A 133 -16.21 -7.67 -2.09
N TYR A 134 -16.61 -8.11 -3.29
CA TYR A 134 -15.87 -7.84 -4.54
C TYR A 134 -16.70 -7.11 -5.58
N CYS A 135 -18.03 -7.29 -5.55
CA CYS A 135 -18.94 -6.72 -6.52
C CYS A 135 -19.99 -5.85 -5.83
N LEU A 136 -20.50 -4.87 -6.57
CA LEU A 136 -21.52 -3.96 -6.05
C LEU A 136 -22.88 -4.65 -5.89
N ARG A 137 -23.20 -5.60 -6.78
CA ARG A 137 -24.49 -6.29 -6.87
C ARG A 137 -24.25 -7.79 -6.82
N GLU A 138 -25.08 -8.53 -6.10
CA GLU A 138 -24.93 -9.98 -6.00
C GLU A 138 -25.79 -10.73 -7.01
N CYS A 139 -27.03 -10.26 -7.17
CA CYS A 139 -27.99 -10.85 -8.09
C CYS A 139 -28.59 -9.78 -9.01
N MET A 140 -28.96 -10.18 -10.22
CA MET A 140 -29.61 -9.30 -11.20
C MET A 140 -30.97 -8.77 -10.70
N CYS A 141 -31.60 -9.43 -9.73
CA CYS A 141 -32.85 -8.97 -9.14
C CYS A 141 -32.75 -7.62 -8.40
N GLU A 142 -31.53 -7.13 -8.13
CA GLU A 142 -31.27 -5.79 -7.58
C GLU A 142 -31.38 -4.69 -8.64
N VAL A 143 -31.44 -5.03 -9.93
CA VAL A 143 -31.51 -4.08 -11.03
C VAL A 143 -32.98 -3.82 -11.37
N GLU A 144 -33.37 -2.55 -11.36
CA GLU A 144 -34.73 -2.13 -11.71
C GLU A 144 -35.12 -2.57 -13.13
N GLY A 145 -36.39 -2.94 -13.29
CA GLY A 145 -36.92 -3.51 -14.54
C GLY A 145 -36.65 -5.00 -14.74
N GLN A 146 -35.82 -5.63 -13.90
CA GLN A 146 -35.59 -7.09 -13.92
C GLN A 146 -36.62 -7.85 -13.06
N VAL A 147 -36.65 -9.17 -13.20
CA VAL A 147 -37.52 -10.03 -12.41
C VAL A 147 -37.06 -10.02 -10.94
N PRO A 148 -37.94 -9.70 -9.98
CA PRO A 148 -37.58 -9.67 -8.56
C PRO A 148 -37.31 -11.08 -8.02
N CYS A 149 -36.55 -11.16 -6.94
CA CYS A 149 -36.28 -12.43 -6.28
C CYS A 149 -37.58 -13.00 -5.66
N PRO A 150 -37.90 -14.29 -5.86
CA PRO A 150 -39.10 -14.92 -5.27
C PRO A 150 -39.18 -14.83 -3.74
N GLY A 151 -38.04 -14.69 -3.06
CA GLY A 151 -38.00 -14.51 -1.61
C GLY A 151 -38.52 -13.15 -1.13
N LEU A 152 -38.56 -12.14 -2.02
CA LEU A 152 -39.12 -10.82 -1.73
C LEU A 152 -40.52 -10.66 -2.33
N VAL A 153 -40.68 -11.06 -3.60
CA VAL A 153 -41.96 -10.94 -4.33
C VAL A 153 -42.28 -12.28 -4.99
N PRO A 154 -43.35 -12.98 -4.55
CA PRO A 154 -43.77 -14.22 -5.17
C PRO A 154 -44.05 -14.04 -6.67
N LEU A 155 -43.49 -14.92 -7.50
CA LEU A 155 -43.72 -14.90 -8.94
C LEU A 155 -45.11 -15.46 -9.31
N PRO A 156 -45.66 -15.09 -10.49
CA PRO A 156 -46.94 -15.63 -10.97
C PRO A 156 -46.99 -17.16 -11.01
N LYS A 157 -48.19 -17.73 -10.84
CA LYS A 157 -48.41 -19.18 -10.76
C LYS A 157 -47.97 -19.90 -12.04
N GLU A 158 -48.15 -19.24 -13.17
CA GLU A 158 -47.79 -19.71 -14.51
C GLU A 158 -46.28 -19.95 -14.64
N MET A 159 -45.47 -19.24 -13.84
CA MET A 159 -44.01 -19.38 -13.81
C MET A 159 -43.52 -20.45 -12.81
N THR A 160 -44.37 -20.95 -11.92
CA THR A 160 -43.96 -21.92 -10.89
C THR A 160 -43.87 -23.34 -11.45
N GLY A 161 -42.82 -24.08 -11.10
CA GLY A 161 -42.59 -25.44 -11.60
C GLY A 161 -43.74 -26.42 -11.27
N LYS A 162 -44.30 -26.33 -10.06
CA LYS A 162 -45.44 -27.17 -9.61
C LYS A 162 -46.68 -27.01 -10.50
N TYR A 163 -47.00 -25.78 -10.88
CA TYR A 163 -48.17 -25.48 -11.71
C TYR A 163 -47.97 -25.98 -13.15
N LYS A 164 -46.80 -25.72 -13.74
CA LYS A 164 -46.45 -26.23 -15.08
C LYS A 164 -46.49 -27.76 -15.15
N ALA A 165 -46.02 -28.44 -14.11
CA ALA A 165 -46.05 -29.90 -14.05
C ALA A 165 -47.48 -30.46 -13.97
N ALA A 166 -48.35 -29.85 -13.16
CA ALA A 166 -49.75 -30.25 -13.05
C ALA A 166 -50.49 -30.09 -14.39
N LEU A 167 -50.29 -28.96 -15.09
CA LEU A 167 -50.88 -28.74 -16.41
C LEU A 167 -50.44 -29.79 -17.44
N LYS A 168 -49.14 -30.09 -17.49
CA LYS A 168 -48.59 -31.12 -18.40
C LYS A 168 -49.10 -32.53 -18.08
N ALA A 169 -49.37 -32.86 -16.82
CA ALA A 169 -49.92 -34.17 -16.45
C ALA A 169 -51.42 -34.31 -16.75
N SER A 170 -52.13 -33.18 -16.87
CA SER A 170 -53.53 -33.14 -17.29
C SER A 170 -53.73 -33.05 -18.82
N THR A 171 -52.64 -32.99 -19.58
CA THR A 171 -52.63 -32.97 -21.05
C THR A 171 -52.20 -34.34 -21.56
#